data_AF-A0A3A9VUF8-F1
#
_entry.id   AF-A0A3A9VUF8-F1
#
_cell.length_a   1.000
_cell.length_b   1.000
_cell.length_c   1.000
_cell.angle_alpha   90.00
_cell.angle_beta   90.00
_cell.angle_gamma   90.00
#
_symmetry.space_group_name_H-M   'P 1'
#
loop_
_entity.id
_entity.type
_entity.pdbx_description
1 polymer ?
#
loop_
_entity_poly.entity_id
_entity_poly.type
_entity_poly.pdbx_seq_one_letter_code
_entity_poly.pdbx_strand_id
1 'polypeptide(L)'
;MNVRKYSCAIVLALVALYACNNDDDDAPSIEPPRDRAEQQVNEAVLLENYLDTHFYEFVDNPINPDFQIVNLDTIAGVNSDRTPISQSEFLSTKVITRDGVDYTLHILSFRKGAPGMRSPTFADSTRVTYRGEQLYDNLDQDGDGIPDTADVDADGDGNPDTLNDEVRTDADDDGIADDSDVDNPELAGEPDSDNDGIIDEKDSVDNNDVNRKVFDDRVSPFWFDQSAAIEGWRETLVDFTGASGFTINTDGTVDYNDDFGNVTVFMPSGLAYFNNPPIGSGIGRYKSLVFNIQLYAVNEADHDADGIPSYLEDLDNDRLVADSDDNSDSDTGELIPDYLDNDDDNDGTLTRDEITVNDANNDGFISLDEITFYDDDGDGIKNHLDRDDRDPKNE
;
A
#
# COMPACT_ATOMS: atom_id res chain seq x y z
N MET A 1 29.19 63.04 -36.64
CA MET A 1 29.97 61.80 -36.41
C MET A 1 29.31 61.03 -35.27
N ASN A 2 28.28 60.23 -35.59
CA ASN A 2 27.39 59.60 -34.60
C ASN A 2 27.77 58.13 -34.35
N VAL A 3 29.07 57.85 -34.27
CA VAL A 3 29.58 56.47 -34.09
C VAL A 3 29.12 55.88 -32.75
N ARG A 4 28.81 56.71 -31.75
CA ARG A 4 28.24 56.30 -30.44
C ARG A 4 26.76 55.90 -30.46
N LYS A 5 25.98 56.29 -31.49
CA LYS A 5 24.54 55.93 -31.55
C LYS A 5 24.29 54.58 -32.20
N TYR A 6 25.18 54.15 -33.11
CA TYR A 6 25.05 52.85 -33.79
C TYR A 6 25.82 51.72 -33.08
N SER A 7 26.75 52.02 -32.18
CA SER A 7 27.44 51.01 -31.38
C SER A 7 26.54 50.38 -30.32
N CYS A 8 25.60 51.14 -29.72
CA CYS A 8 24.60 50.56 -28.82
C CYS A 8 23.57 49.69 -29.57
N ALA A 9 23.19 50.08 -30.79
CA ALA A 9 22.21 49.32 -31.58
C ALA A 9 22.77 47.99 -32.11
N ILE A 10 24.06 47.93 -32.45
CA ILE A 10 24.72 46.69 -32.90
C ILE A 10 25.00 45.75 -31.72
N VAL A 11 25.31 46.28 -30.52
CA VAL A 11 25.47 45.45 -29.31
C VAL A 11 24.11 44.91 -28.83
N LEU A 12 23.02 45.69 -28.90
CA LEU A 12 21.66 45.20 -28.58
C LEU A 12 21.15 44.16 -29.59
N ALA A 13 21.49 44.29 -30.87
CA ALA A 13 21.12 43.30 -31.89
C ALA A 13 21.95 42.00 -31.80
N LEU A 14 23.19 42.07 -31.30
CA LEU A 14 24.01 40.88 -31.05
C LEU A 14 23.64 40.16 -29.74
N VAL A 15 23.15 40.89 -28.72
CA VAL A 15 22.57 40.28 -27.50
C VAL A 15 21.23 39.61 -27.80
N ALA A 16 20.44 40.15 -28.73
CA ALA A 16 19.18 39.50 -29.17
C ALA A 16 19.40 38.21 -29.98
N LEU A 17 20.58 38.03 -30.60
CA LEU A 17 20.96 36.80 -31.32
C LEU A 17 21.72 35.79 -30.45
N TYR A 18 21.98 36.12 -29.18
CA TYR A 18 22.53 35.20 -28.17
C TYR A 18 21.46 34.82 -27.12
N ALA A 19 20.21 35.27 -27.29
CA ALA A 19 19.09 35.00 -26.40
C ALA A 19 18.23 33.80 -26.82
N CYS A 20 18.72 32.98 -27.76
CA CYS A 20 18.19 31.64 -28.01
C CYS A 20 19.39 30.69 -28.13
N ASN A 21 19.90 30.29 -26.98
CA ASN A 21 20.62 29.03 -26.78
C ASN A 21 20.68 28.80 -25.26
N ASN A 22 19.51 28.57 -24.67
CA ASN A 22 19.44 27.87 -23.40
C ASN A 22 18.88 26.49 -23.75
N ASP A 23 19.80 25.58 -24.06
CA ASP A 23 19.59 24.14 -24.05
C ASP A 23 19.49 23.67 -22.59
N ASP A 24 18.44 24.07 -21.88
CA ASP A 24 18.14 23.62 -20.50
C ASP A 24 16.65 23.17 -20.40
N ASP A 25 16.16 22.44 -21.41
CA ASP A 25 14.81 21.84 -21.41
C ASP A 25 14.79 20.42 -20.82
N ASP A 26 15.85 19.99 -20.14
CA ASP A 26 15.89 18.72 -19.37
C ASP A 26 15.54 18.96 -17.88
N ALA A 27 14.72 19.95 -17.57
CA ALA A 27 14.00 19.92 -16.30
C ALA A 27 12.97 18.78 -16.42
N PRO A 28 12.99 17.73 -15.58
CA PRO A 28 11.96 16.72 -15.63
C PRO A 28 10.60 17.41 -15.51
N SER A 29 9.76 17.28 -16.53
CA SER A 29 8.40 17.80 -16.45
C SER A 29 7.73 17.06 -15.30
N ILE A 30 7.45 17.78 -14.20
CA ILE A 30 6.66 17.23 -13.11
C ILE A 30 5.25 17.15 -13.66
N GLU A 31 4.90 15.98 -14.22
CA GLU A 31 3.52 15.65 -14.54
C GLU A 31 2.72 15.74 -13.24
N PRO A 32 1.64 16.54 -13.19
CA PRO A 32 0.77 16.58 -12.03
C PRO A 32 0.29 15.17 -11.67
N PRO A 33 0.03 14.89 -10.38
CA PRO A 33 -0.60 13.65 -9.98
C PRO A 33 -1.90 13.42 -10.78
N ARG A 34 -2.17 12.17 -11.16
CA ARG A 34 -3.45 11.79 -11.78
C ARG A 34 -4.60 12.12 -10.83
N ASP A 35 -5.77 12.40 -11.40
CA ASP A 35 -6.98 12.57 -10.60
C ASP A 35 -7.32 11.26 -9.87
N ARG A 36 -7.58 11.36 -8.57
CA ARG A 36 -7.85 10.20 -7.70
C ARG A 36 -9.11 9.45 -8.12
N ALA A 37 -10.17 10.16 -8.53
CA ALA A 37 -11.44 9.55 -8.90
C ALA A 37 -11.34 8.85 -10.25
N GLU A 38 -10.68 9.47 -11.23
CA GLU A 38 -10.43 8.84 -12.55
C GLU A 38 -9.52 7.61 -12.42
N GLN A 39 -8.44 7.72 -11.65
CA GLN A 39 -7.53 6.60 -11.41
C GLN A 39 -8.24 5.45 -10.69
N GLN A 40 -9.09 5.75 -9.69
CA GLN A 40 -9.86 4.72 -8.99
C GLN A 40 -10.87 4.00 -9.90
N VAL A 41 -11.51 4.69 -10.83
CA VAL A 41 -12.42 4.05 -11.80
C VAL A 41 -11.67 3.04 -12.67
N ASN A 42 -10.45 3.38 -13.11
CA ASN A 42 -9.63 2.48 -13.92
C ASN A 42 -9.15 1.28 -13.09
N GLU A 43 -8.59 1.50 -11.90
CA GLU A 43 -8.09 0.42 -11.04
C GLU A 43 -9.18 -0.50 -10.53
N ALA A 44 -10.40 0.00 -10.28
CA ALA A 44 -11.51 -0.84 -9.89
C ALA A 44 -11.83 -1.91 -10.95
N VAL A 45 -11.79 -1.55 -12.24
CA VAL A 45 -12.00 -2.52 -13.33
C VAL A 45 -10.85 -3.53 -13.39
N LEU A 46 -9.61 -3.05 -13.25
CA LEU A 46 -8.42 -3.91 -13.28
C LEU A 46 -8.42 -4.92 -12.13
N LEU A 47 -8.76 -4.49 -10.92
CA LEU A 47 -8.88 -5.36 -9.75
C LEU A 47 -9.98 -6.40 -9.92
N GLU A 48 -11.17 -6.02 -10.39
CA GLU A 48 -12.26 -6.99 -10.62
C GLU A 48 -11.88 -8.01 -11.69
N ASN A 49 -11.28 -7.56 -12.81
CA ASN A 49 -10.77 -8.46 -13.84
C ASN A 49 -9.72 -9.43 -13.27
N TYR A 50 -8.75 -8.92 -12.49
CA TYR A 50 -7.73 -9.75 -11.85
C TYR A 50 -8.38 -10.84 -10.97
N LEU A 51 -9.37 -10.49 -10.16
CA LEU A 51 -10.06 -11.45 -9.29
C LEU A 51 -10.88 -12.48 -10.09
N ASP A 52 -11.37 -12.13 -11.28
CA ASP A 52 -12.10 -13.03 -12.19
C ASP A 52 -11.18 -13.96 -12.99
N THR A 53 -9.96 -13.54 -13.29
CA THR A 53 -9.01 -14.28 -14.13
C THR A 53 -7.92 -15.01 -13.36
N HIS A 54 -7.80 -14.77 -12.04
CA HIS A 54 -6.80 -15.44 -11.20
C HIS A 54 -7.45 -16.34 -10.16
N PHE A 55 -6.68 -17.35 -9.73
CA PHE A 55 -6.97 -18.20 -8.58
C PHE A 55 -5.83 -18.07 -7.55
N TYR A 56 -6.02 -18.69 -6.38
CA TYR A 56 -4.97 -18.79 -5.38
C TYR A 56 -4.75 -20.23 -4.91
N GLU A 57 -3.55 -20.51 -4.43
CA GLU A 57 -3.22 -21.74 -3.71
C GLU A 57 -2.17 -21.52 -2.63
N PHE A 58 -2.13 -22.43 -1.65
CA PHE A 58 -1.13 -22.38 -0.59
C PHE A 58 0.08 -23.22 -0.98
N VAL A 59 1.24 -22.57 -1.04
CA VAL A 59 2.53 -23.21 -1.29
C VAL A 59 3.35 -23.18 -0.01
N ASP A 60 4.06 -24.28 0.26
CA ASP A 60 4.94 -24.37 1.42
C ASP A 60 6.07 -23.36 1.30
N ASN A 61 6.27 -22.58 2.38
CA ASN A 61 7.40 -21.69 2.48
C ASN A 61 8.59 -22.44 3.12
N PRO A 62 9.69 -22.66 2.37
CA PRO A 62 10.82 -23.45 2.87
C PRO A 62 11.58 -22.76 4.01
N ILE A 63 11.38 -21.46 4.21
CA ILE A 63 12.04 -20.67 5.25
C ILE A 63 11.20 -20.65 6.53
N ASN A 64 9.87 -20.56 6.41
CA ASN A 64 8.95 -20.58 7.53
C ASN A 64 7.70 -21.44 7.20
N PRO A 65 7.66 -22.70 7.65
CA PRO A 65 6.52 -23.59 7.41
C PRO A 65 5.17 -23.09 7.94
N ASP A 66 5.17 -22.21 8.95
CA ASP A 66 3.95 -21.63 9.52
C ASP A 66 3.43 -20.43 8.70
N PHE A 67 4.24 -19.94 7.75
CA PHE A 67 3.89 -18.86 6.83
C PHE A 67 3.84 -19.37 5.38
N GLN A 68 2.80 -20.15 5.05
CA GLN A 68 2.54 -20.58 3.69
C GLN A 68 2.36 -19.39 2.75
N ILE A 69 2.93 -19.49 1.56
CA ILE A 69 2.79 -18.48 0.51
C ILE A 69 1.41 -18.65 -0.11
N VAL A 70 0.64 -17.56 -0.18
CA VAL A 70 -0.55 -17.50 -1.02
C VAL A 70 -0.09 -17.20 -2.43
N ASN A 71 0.08 -18.25 -3.23
CA ASN A 71 0.46 -18.12 -4.63
C ASN A 71 -0.77 -17.69 -5.44
N LEU A 72 -0.62 -16.64 -6.24
CA LEU A 72 -1.66 -16.11 -7.13
C LEU A 72 -1.26 -16.44 -8.57
N ASP A 73 -2.16 -17.06 -9.31
CA ASP A 73 -1.87 -17.62 -10.62
C ASP A 73 -3.09 -17.47 -11.55
N THR A 74 -2.84 -17.41 -12.85
CA THR A 74 -3.81 -17.14 -13.91
C THR A 74 -4.62 -18.38 -14.25
N ILE A 75 -5.91 -18.20 -14.52
CA ILE A 75 -6.82 -19.23 -15.02
C ILE A 75 -6.63 -19.36 -16.54
N ALA A 76 -5.53 -19.98 -16.94
CA ALA A 76 -5.16 -20.22 -18.32
C ALA A 76 -4.55 -21.62 -18.50
N GLY A 77 -4.48 -22.12 -19.74
CA GLY A 77 -3.83 -23.39 -20.07
C GLY A 77 -4.24 -24.56 -19.15
N VAL A 78 -3.26 -25.11 -18.42
CA VAL A 78 -3.46 -26.23 -17.47
C VAL A 78 -4.32 -25.85 -16.25
N ASN A 79 -4.43 -24.56 -15.94
CA ASN A 79 -5.21 -23.99 -14.84
C ASN A 79 -6.62 -23.53 -15.29
N SER A 80 -7.03 -23.79 -16.54
CA SER A 80 -8.31 -23.33 -17.10
C SER A 80 -9.57 -23.85 -16.37
N ASP A 81 -9.45 -24.86 -15.51
CA ASP A 81 -10.54 -25.39 -14.68
C ASP A 81 -10.52 -24.88 -13.22
N ARG A 82 -9.59 -23.99 -12.87
CA ARG A 82 -9.49 -23.41 -11.53
C ARG A 82 -10.65 -22.43 -11.26
N THR A 83 -10.94 -22.23 -9.98
CA THR A 83 -12.01 -21.32 -9.54
C THR A 83 -11.45 -19.92 -9.34
N PRO A 84 -12.07 -18.88 -9.93
CA PRO A 84 -11.69 -17.49 -9.72
C PRO A 84 -11.70 -17.06 -8.26
N ILE A 85 -10.79 -16.14 -7.90
CA ILE A 85 -10.76 -15.48 -6.59
C ILE A 85 -12.12 -14.79 -6.33
N SER A 86 -12.72 -14.18 -7.35
CA SER A 86 -14.03 -13.51 -7.28
C SER A 86 -15.16 -14.42 -6.80
N GLN A 87 -15.01 -15.73 -6.97
CA GLN A 87 -15.97 -16.75 -6.54
C GLN A 87 -15.61 -17.42 -5.21
N SER A 88 -14.50 -17.01 -4.58
CA SER A 88 -14.07 -17.55 -3.29
C SER A 88 -15.05 -17.20 -2.18
N GLU A 89 -15.39 -18.18 -1.33
CA GLU A 89 -16.21 -17.94 -0.14
C GLU A 89 -15.51 -17.08 0.93
N PHE A 90 -14.20 -16.93 0.83
CA PHE A 90 -13.40 -16.09 1.74
C PHE A 90 -13.32 -14.64 1.29
N LEU A 91 -13.74 -14.34 0.07
CA LEU A 91 -13.67 -12.98 -0.49
C LEU A 91 -14.75 -12.10 0.12
N SER A 92 -14.34 -10.92 0.56
CA SER A 92 -15.21 -9.85 1.05
C SER A 92 -14.65 -8.51 0.59
N THR A 93 -15.46 -7.46 0.69
CA THR A 93 -15.03 -6.10 0.35
C THR A 93 -15.19 -5.13 1.50
N LYS A 94 -14.34 -4.11 1.55
CA LYS A 94 -14.42 -2.99 2.49
C LYS A 94 -14.23 -1.68 1.71
N VAL A 95 -15.16 -0.75 1.87
CA VAL A 95 -15.07 0.58 1.23
C VAL A 95 -14.43 1.56 2.21
N ILE A 96 -13.42 2.28 1.74
CA ILE A 96 -12.74 3.35 2.46
C ILE A 96 -12.91 4.63 1.64
N THR A 97 -13.43 5.69 2.26
CA THR A 97 -13.59 7.00 1.61
C THR A 97 -12.41 7.88 1.98
N ARG A 98 -11.68 8.36 0.97
CA ARG A 98 -10.56 9.28 1.16
C ARG A 98 -10.60 10.41 0.14
N ASP A 99 -10.41 11.65 0.58
CA ASP A 99 -10.47 12.85 -0.28
C ASP A 99 -11.77 12.94 -1.11
N GLY A 100 -12.88 12.40 -0.59
CA GLY A 100 -14.17 12.32 -1.30
C GLY A 100 -14.23 11.25 -2.41
N VAL A 101 -13.27 10.34 -2.47
CA VAL A 101 -13.22 9.20 -3.39
C VAL A 101 -13.40 7.90 -2.60
N ASP A 102 -14.29 7.04 -3.08
CA ASP A 102 -14.52 5.71 -2.49
C ASP A 102 -13.58 4.68 -3.13
N TYR A 103 -12.75 4.07 -2.30
CA TYR A 103 -11.83 2.99 -2.65
C TYR A 103 -12.35 1.67 -2.11
N THR A 104 -12.23 0.59 -2.88
CA THR A 104 -12.64 -0.76 -2.44
C THR A 104 -11.42 -1.62 -2.18
N LEU A 105 -11.29 -2.13 -0.96
CA LEU A 105 -10.39 -3.22 -0.61
C LEU A 105 -11.09 -4.54 -0.89
N HIS A 106 -10.41 -5.47 -1.55
CA HIS A 106 -10.86 -6.85 -1.73
C HIS A 106 -10.05 -7.74 -0.79
N ILE A 107 -10.72 -8.46 0.11
CA ILE A 107 -10.10 -9.12 1.25
C ILE A 107 -10.46 -10.60 1.25
N LEU A 108 -9.47 -11.46 1.03
CA LEU A 108 -9.53 -12.90 1.25
C LEU A 108 -9.22 -13.20 2.73
N SER A 109 -10.27 -13.45 3.50
CA SER A 109 -10.17 -13.72 4.94
C SER A 109 -10.07 -15.22 5.22
N PHE A 110 -8.87 -15.80 5.14
CA PHE A 110 -8.65 -17.23 5.42
C PHE A 110 -8.85 -17.58 6.90
N ARG A 111 -8.39 -16.71 7.81
CA ARG A 111 -8.67 -16.79 9.25
C ARG A 111 -8.86 -15.41 9.85
N LYS A 112 -9.90 -15.25 10.67
CA LYS A 112 -10.19 -13.98 11.37
C LYS A 112 -9.28 -13.71 12.57
N GLY A 113 -8.64 -14.73 13.11
CA GLY A 113 -7.88 -14.63 14.36
C GLY A 113 -8.60 -15.26 15.55
N ALA A 114 -7.93 -15.29 16.70
CA ALA A 114 -8.45 -15.93 17.89
C ALA A 114 -9.64 -15.16 18.47
N PRO A 115 -10.77 -15.83 18.75
CA PRO A 115 -11.93 -15.17 19.36
C PRO A 115 -11.60 -14.59 20.74
N GLY A 116 -12.03 -13.36 20.97
CA GLY A 116 -11.86 -12.67 22.26
C GLY A 116 -10.52 -11.97 22.45
N MET A 117 -9.61 -12.05 21.47
CA MET A 117 -8.44 -11.19 21.42
C MET A 117 -8.83 -9.81 20.87
N ARG A 118 -8.16 -8.75 21.33
CA ARG A 118 -8.35 -7.38 20.82
C ARG A 118 -7.88 -7.30 19.37
N SER A 119 -8.65 -6.64 18.51
CA SER A 119 -8.23 -6.24 17.17
C SER A 119 -7.33 -5.01 17.24
N PRO A 120 -6.36 -4.84 16.33
CA PRO A 120 -5.57 -3.61 16.29
C PRO A 120 -6.45 -2.43 15.90
N THR A 121 -6.04 -1.25 16.32
CA THR A 121 -6.48 0.04 15.79
C THR A 121 -5.56 0.45 14.65
N PHE A 122 -5.84 1.60 14.04
CA PHE A 122 -5.03 2.15 12.94
C PHE A 122 -3.68 2.71 13.39
N ALA A 123 -3.45 2.89 14.71
CA ALA A 123 -2.19 3.41 15.27
C ALA A 123 -1.43 2.38 16.11
N ASP A 124 -1.98 1.19 16.35
CA ASP A 124 -1.32 0.18 17.18
C ASP A 124 -0.07 -0.42 16.54
N SER A 125 0.79 -1.01 17.36
CA SER A 125 1.81 -1.93 16.88
C SER A 125 1.23 -3.34 16.69
N THR A 126 1.55 -3.97 15.56
CA THR A 126 1.13 -5.34 15.24
C THR A 126 2.33 -6.24 15.01
N ARG A 127 2.25 -7.49 15.47
CA ARG A 127 3.28 -8.50 15.23
C ARG A 127 2.89 -9.37 14.06
N VAL A 128 3.61 -9.24 12.95
CA VAL A 128 3.19 -9.80 11.65
C VAL A 128 4.31 -10.51 10.92
N THR A 129 3.94 -11.43 10.04
CA THR A 129 4.70 -11.81 8.84
C THR A 129 3.88 -11.36 7.63
N TYR A 130 4.57 -11.07 6.53
CA TYR A 130 3.88 -10.66 5.31
C TYR A 130 4.66 -10.96 4.05
N ARG A 131 3.95 -10.84 2.94
CA ARG A 131 4.48 -10.82 1.59
C ARG A 131 3.71 -9.75 0.81
N GLY A 132 4.44 -8.81 0.23
CA GLY A 132 3.91 -7.71 -0.57
C GLY A 132 4.24 -7.90 -2.04
N GLU A 133 3.21 -7.88 -2.87
CA GLU A 133 3.29 -8.04 -4.32
C GLU A 133 2.64 -6.85 -5.02
N GLN A 134 3.24 -6.43 -6.12
CA GLN A 134 2.62 -5.45 -7.00
C GLN A 134 1.69 -6.17 -7.97
N LEU A 135 0.47 -5.65 -8.12
CA LEU A 135 -0.48 -6.20 -9.06
C LEU A 135 0.01 -5.90 -10.48
N TYR A 136 0.22 -6.96 -11.25
CA TYR A 136 0.50 -6.84 -12.67
C TYR A 136 -0.83 -6.79 -13.43
N ASP A 137 -0.91 -5.84 -14.35
CA ASP A 137 -1.97 -5.88 -15.36
C ASP A 137 -1.58 -6.97 -16.36
N ASN A 138 -2.40 -8.01 -16.46
CA ASN A 138 -2.55 -8.68 -17.73
C ASN A 138 -3.52 -7.78 -18.49
N LEU A 139 -2.99 -6.72 -19.13
CA LEU A 139 -3.77 -6.11 -20.20
C LEU A 139 -3.86 -7.20 -21.26
N ASP A 140 -5.07 -7.69 -21.46
CA ASP A 140 -5.48 -8.64 -22.49
C ASP A 140 -6.77 -8.03 -23.03
N GLN A 141 -6.61 -7.07 -23.93
CA GLN A 141 -7.66 -6.15 -24.32
C GLN A 141 -8.75 -6.85 -25.15
N ASP A 142 -8.42 -7.91 -25.88
CA ASP A 142 -9.38 -8.69 -26.67
C ASP A 142 -9.91 -9.95 -25.96
N GLY A 143 -9.25 -10.38 -24.87
CA GLY A 143 -9.65 -11.46 -23.99
C GLY A 143 -9.34 -12.85 -24.55
N ASP A 144 -8.36 -12.99 -25.44
CA ASP A 144 -7.97 -14.25 -26.05
C ASP A 144 -7.05 -15.11 -25.16
N GLY A 145 -6.52 -14.53 -24.08
CA GLY A 145 -5.64 -15.15 -23.11
C GLY A 145 -4.16 -14.85 -23.30
N ILE A 146 -3.79 -14.02 -24.28
CA ILE A 146 -2.43 -13.53 -24.51
C ILE A 146 -2.32 -12.10 -23.95
N PRO A 147 -1.27 -11.76 -23.20
CA PRO A 147 -1.07 -10.39 -22.71
C PRO A 147 -0.78 -9.44 -23.88
N ASP A 148 -1.36 -8.24 -23.90
CA ASP A 148 -1.14 -7.17 -24.91
C ASP A 148 0.35 -6.96 -25.24
N THR A 149 1.24 -7.14 -24.25
CA THR A 149 2.69 -7.00 -24.44
C THR A 149 3.29 -8.10 -25.31
N ALA A 150 2.70 -9.29 -25.31
CA ALA A 150 3.09 -10.46 -26.09
C ALA A 150 2.16 -10.72 -27.28
N ASP A 151 0.96 -10.14 -27.30
CA ASP A 151 -0.06 -10.34 -28.34
C ASP A 151 0.31 -9.66 -29.67
N VAL A 152 0.07 -10.36 -30.77
CA VAL A 152 0.22 -9.83 -32.12
C VAL A 152 -0.89 -8.82 -32.49
N ASP A 153 -2.10 -8.92 -31.94
CA ASP A 153 -3.31 -8.12 -32.25
C ASP A 153 -4.08 -7.77 -30.95
N ALA A 154 -3.45 -7.02 -30.04
CA ALA A 154 -3.95 -6.81 -28.67
C ALA A 154 -5.36 -6.16 -28.62
N ASP A 155 -5.72 -5.35 -29.61
CA ASP A 155 -7.04 -4.71 -29.64
C ASP A 155 -8.14 -5.55 -30.33
N GLY A 156 -7.78 -6.72 -30.87
CA GLY A 156 -8.65 -7.67 -31.54
C GLY A 156 -9.35 -7.09 -32.77
N ASP A 157 -8.78 -6.05 -33.40
CA ASP A 157 -9.36 -5.42 -34.58
C ASP A 157 -9.12 -6.20 -35.88
N GLY A 158 -8.31 -7.26 -35.80
CA GLY A 158 -7.94 -8.16 -36.89
C GLY A 158 -6.72 -7.68 -37.67
N ASN A 159 -5.97 -6.71 -37.16
CA ASN A 159 -4.72 -6.22 -37.75
C ASN A 159 -3.59 -6.27 -36.72
N PRO A 160 -2.42 -6.83 -37.09
CA PRO A 160 -1.29 -6.86 -36.18
C PRO A 160 -0.85 -5.47 -35.70
N ASP A 161 -0.53 -5.40 -34.42
CA ASP A 161 -0.07 -4.21 -33.74
C ASP A 161 1.28 -3.71 -34.28
N THR A 162 1.57 -2.44 -34.00
CA THR A 162 2.84 -1.80 -34.36
C THR A 162 3.61 -1.42 -33.10
N LEU A 163 4.82 -1.98 -32.94
CA LEU A 163 5.74 -1.66 -31.86
C LEU A 163 6.99 -0.97 -32.42
N ASN A 164 7.33 0.21 -31.93
CA ASN A 164 8.49 1.00 -32.40
C ASN A 164 8.50 1.24 -33.94
N ASP A 165 7.34 1.55 -34.52
CA ASP A 165 7.12 1.71 -35.97
C ASP A 165 7.29 0.43 -36.82
N GLU A 166 7.39 -0.75 -36.20
CA GLU A 166 7.44 -2.04 -36.88
C GLU A 166 6.18 -2.86 -36.57
N VAL A 167 5.58 -3.44 -37.61
CA VAL A 167 4.40 -4.31 -37.47
C VAL A 167 4.85 -5.62 -36.85
N ARG A 168 4.20 -6.04 -35.76
CA ARG A 168 4.46 -7.33 -35.13
C ARG A 168 4.12 -8.47 -36.09
N THR A 169 4.86 -9.56 -35.98
CA THR A 169 4.67 -10.75 -36.78
C THR A 169 4.42 -11.94 -35.87
N ASP A 170 3.70 -12.91 -36.39
CA ASP A 170 3.39 -14.19 -35.77
C ASP A 170 3.64 -15.23 -36.88
N ALA A 171 4.67 -16.06 -36.70
CA ALA A 171 5.14 -16.99 -37.73
C ALA A 171 4.39 -18.32 -37.74
N ASP A 172 3.79 -18.73 -36.63
CA ASP A 172 3.16 -20.04 -36.46
C ASP A 172 1.61 -19.97 -36.36
N ASP A 173 1.07 -18.74 -36.38
CA ASP A 173 -0.34 -18.36 -36.32
C ASP A 173 -1.02 -18.77 -34.99
N ASP A 174 -0.30 -18.69 -33.86
CA ASP A 174 -0.84 -18.99 -32.52
C ASP A 174 -1.33 -17.77 -31.72
N GLY A 175 -1.09 -16.55 -32.22
CA GLY A 175 -1.48 -15.28 -31.62
C GLY A 175 -0.35 -14.57 -30.83
N ILE A 176 0.72 -15.28 -30.47
CA ILE A 176 1.86 -14.69 -29.77
C ILE A 176 2.78 -14.04 -30.81
N ALA A 177 3.22 -12.82 -30.55
CA ALA A 177 4.16 -12.16 -31.43
C ALA A 177 5.54 -12.81 -31.36
N ASP A 178 6.17 -12.99 -32.53
CA ASP A 178 7.50 -13.60 -32.72
C ASP A 178 8.57 -13.07 -31.75
N ASP A 179 8.50 -11.80 -31.35
CA ASP A 179 9.49 -11.19 -30.44
C ASP A 179 9.30 -11.53 -28.96
N SER A 180 8.26 -12.30 -28.65
CA SER A 180 7.85 -12.79 -27.34
C SER A 180 7.64 -14.31 -27.32
N ASP A 181 7.49 -14.94 -28.49
CA ASP A 181 7.21 -16.36 -28.65
C ASP A 181 8.45 -17.27 -28.45
N VAL A 182 8.34 -18.26 -27.57
CA VAL A 182 9.37 -19.28 -27.29
C VAL A 182 9.67 -20.18 -28.49
N ASP A 183 8.71 -20.33 -29.39
CA ASP A 183 8.80 -21.15 -30.59
C ASP A 183 9.69 -20.48 -31.66
N ASN A 184 9.86 -19.16 -31.59
CA ASN A 184 10.65 -18.40 -32.53
C ASN A 184 12.12 -18.90 -32.51
N PRO A 185 12.66 -19.34 -33.65
CA PRO A 185 14.05 -19.78 -33.74
C PRO A 185 15.10 -18.76 -33.28
N GLU A 186 14.78 -17.46 -33.28
CA GLU A 186 15.65 -16.39 -32.78
C GLU A 186 15.71 -16.33 -31.25
N LEU A 187 14.66 -16.79 -30.56
CA LEU A 187 14.53 -16.87 -29.10
C LEU A 187 14.81 -18.30 -28.57
N ALA A 188 15.31 -19.19 -29.42
CA ALA A 188 15.54 -20.58 -29.07
C ALA A 188 16.45 -20.76 -27.84
N GLY A 189 15.86 -21.26 -26.75
CA GLY A 189 16.54 -21.55 -25.50
C GLY A 189 16.44 -20.45 -24.44
N GLU A 190 15.71 -19.38 -24.72
CA GLU A 190 15.18 -18.51 -23.67
C GLU A 190 14.25 -19.31 -22.75
N PRO A 191 14.19 -18.97 -21.45
CA PRO A 191 13.34 -19.66 -20.51
C PRO A 191 11.87 -19.26 -20.74
N ASP A 192 11.00 -20.25 -20.59
CA ASP A 192 9.54 -20.17 -20.57
C ASP A 192 9.15 -21.03 -19.37
N SER A 193 8.90 -20.37 -18.25
CA SER A 193 8.82 -20.98 -16.95
C SER A 193 7.48 -21.68 -16.75
N ASP A 194 6.38 -21.11 -17.23
CA ASP A 194 5.01 -21.65 -17.09
C ASP A 194 4.47 -22.40 -18.31
N ASN A 195 5.28 -22.44 -19.38
CA ASN A 195 5.02 -23.20 -20.60
C ASN A 195 3.73 -22.72 -21.30
N ASP A 196 3.47 -21.42 -21.23
CA ASP A 196 2.34 -20.77 -21.92
C ASP A 196 2.68 -20.34 -23.35
N GLY A 197 3.97 -20.36 -23.73
CA GLY A 197 4.47 -20.00 -25.05
C GLY A 197 5.23 -18.66 -25.09
N ILE A 198 5.20 -17.87 -24.01
CA ILE A 198 5.84 -16.56 -23.94
C ILE A 198 7.16 -16.68 -23.17
N ILE A 199 8.23 -16.08 -23.68
CA ILE A 199 9.52 -16.11 -22.97
C ILE A 199 9.45 -15.28 -21.68
N ASP A 200 10.08 -15.73 -20.60
CA ASP A 200 10.02 -15.07 -19.27
C ASP A 200 10.39 -13.58 -19.34
N GLU A 201 11.33 -13.18 -20.21
CA GLU A 201 11.74 -11.76 -20.34
C GLU A 201 10.59 -10.87 -20.85
N LYS A 202 9.70 -11.42 -21.68
CA LYS A 202 8.59 -10.73 -22.34
C LYS A 202 7.24 -11.05 -21.72
N ASP A 203 7.22 -12.08 -20.90
CA ASP A 203 6.05 -12.49 -20.18
C ASP A 203 5.85 -11.62 -18.94
N SER A 204 4.81 -10.79 -18.98
CA SER A 204 4.37 -10.00 -17.83
C SER A 204 3.54 -10.81 -16.84
N VAL A 205 3.11 -12.00 -17.26
CA VAL A 205 2.25 -12.94 -16.52
C VAL A 205 3.05 -13.99 -15.80
N ASP A 206 4.20 -14.43 -16.37
CA ASP A 206 5.14 -15.48 -15.93
C ASP A 206 4.83 -15.91 -14.50
N ASN A 207 3.94 -16.89 -14.44
CA ASN A 207 3.28 -17.28 -13.21
C ASN A 207 4.13 -18.26 -12.39
N ASN A 208 5.31 -18.66 -12.91
CA ASN A 208 6.16 -19.67 -12.26
C ASN A 208 7.35 -19.08 -11.49
N ASP A 209 7.81 -17.85 -11.75
CA ASP A 209 8.58 -17.11 -10.74
C ASP A 209 7.64 -16.38 -9.77
N VAL A 210 7.23 -17.12 -8.74
CA VAL A 210 6.43 -16.59 -7.64
C VAL A 210 7.02 -15.29 -7.07
N ASN A 211 8.34 -15.08 -7.11
CA ASN A 211 9.02 -13.94 -6.51
C ASN A 211 9.12 -12.71 -7.41
N ARG A 212 8.87 -12.82 -8.71
CA ARG A 212 9.00 -11.71 -9.67
C ARG A 212 8.15 -10.51 -9.28
N LYS A 213 6.98 -10.77 -8.70
CA LYS A 213 5.97 -9.76 -8.32
C LYS A 213 6.22 -9.19 -6.91
N VAL A 214 7.12 -9.80 -6.14
CA VAL A 214 7.39 -9.43 -4.75
C VAL A 214 8.28 -8.20 -4.71
N PHE A 215 7.81 -7.13 -4.06
CA PHE A 215 8.63 -5.96 -3.76
C PHE A 215 9.13 -5.96 -2.32
N ASP A 216 8.48 -6.69 -1.42
CA ASP A 216 8.85 -6.77 -0.01
C ASP A 216 8.30 -8.05 0.65
N ASP A 217 9.02 -8.62 1.60
CA ASP A 217 8.58 -9.77 2.37
C ASP A 217 9.20 -9.82 3.77
N ARG A 218 8.47 -10.45 4.68
CA ARG A 218 8.93 -10.74 6.02
C ARG A 218 8.44 -12.10 6.49
N VAL A 219 9.30 -13.09 6.36
CA VAL A 219 9.03 -14.47 6.81
C VAL A 219 9.22 -14.71 8.31
N SER A 220 9.85 -13.80 9.05
CA SER A 220 10.05 -13.91 10.51
C SER A 220 9.25 -12.82 11.25
N PRO A 221 8.37 -13.19 12.21
CA PRO A 221 7.47 -12.25 12.86
C PRO A 221 8.20 -11.05 13.49
N PHE A 222 7.74 -9.84 13.17
CA PHE A 222 8.29 -8.58 13.72
C PHE A 222 7.17 -7.64 14.13
N TRP A 223 7.48 -6.70 15.03
CA TRP A 223 6.58 -5.61 15.37
C TRP A 223 6.64 -4.53 14.30
N PHE A 224 5.47 -4.17 13.78
CA PHE A 224 5.25 -3.13 12.80
C PHE A 224 4.24 -2.13 13.34
N ASP A 225 4.59 -0.86 13.28
CA ASP A 225 3.74 0.24 13.69
C ASP A 225 2.75 0.59 12.57
N GLN A 226 1.45 0.52 12.88
CA GLN A 226 0.38 0.79 11.92
C GLN A 226 0.30 2.27 11.51
N SER A 227 0.77 3.20 12.34
CA SER A 227 0.78 4.63 12.01
C SER A 227 1.65 4.92 10.78
N ALA A 228 2.69 4.11 10.56
CA ALA A 228 3.59 4.18 9.41
C ALA A 228 3.12 3.32 8.21
N ALA A 229 2.01 2.57 8.34
CA ALA A 229 1.50 1.71 7.29
C ALA A 229 0.76 2.51 6.21
N ILE A 230 0.68 1.95 5.00
CA ILE A 230 -0.30 2.41 4.00
C ILE A 230 -1.74 2.15 4.49
N GLU A 231 -2.68 2.98 4.04
CA GLU A 231 -4.07 2.96 4.54
C GLU A 231 -4.75 1.61 4.32
N GLY A 232 -4.61 1.02 3.14
CA GLY A 232 -5.20 -0.27 2.82
C GLY A 232 -4.71 -1.40 3.74
N TRP A 233 -3.47 -1.31 4.22
CA TRP A 233 -2.90 -2.28 5.17
C TRP A 233 -3.55 -2.13 6.55
N ARG A 234 -3.51 -0.94 7.15
CA ARG A 234 -4.05 -0.72 8.50
C ARG A 234 -5.56 -0.94 8.54
N GLU A 235 -6.27 -0.47 7.51
CA GLU A 235 -7.72 -0.67 7.36
C GLU A 235 -8.12 -2.12 7.19
N THR A 236 -7.25 -2.97 6.64
CA THR A 236 -7.52 -4.41 6.57
C THR A 236 -7.42 -5.04 7.95
N LEU A 237 -6.35 -4.73 8.70
CA LEU A 237 -6.03 -5.46 9.92
C LEU A 237 -6.94 -5.17 11.11
N VAL A 238 -7.64 -4.03 11.14
CA VAL A 238 -8.60 -3.72 12.22
C VAL A 238 -9.76 -4.71 12.32
N ASP A 239 -10.01 -5.51 11.27
CA ASP A 239 -11.07 -6.53 11.24
C ASP A 239 -10.57 -7.95 11.57
N PHE A 240 -9.35 -8.07 12.09
CA PHE A 240 -8.67 -9.32 12.43
C PHE A 240 -8.08 -9.27 13.85
N THR A 241 -7.72 -10.43 14.39
CA THR A 241 -7.11 -10.55 15.72
C THR A 241 -5.86 -11.44 15.70
N GLY A 242 -5.06 -11.32 16.77
CA GLY A 242 -3.87 -12.12 17.00
C GLY A 242 -4.15 -13.60 17.32
N ALA A 243 -3.09 -14.35 17.61
CA ALA A 243 -3.18 -15.69 18.17
C ALA A 243 -3.71 -15.67 19.61
N SER A 244 -4.33 -16.76 20.06
CA SER A 244 -4.77 -16.91 21.46
C SER A 244 -3.61 -17.07 22.45
N GLY A 245 -2.40 -17.30 21.95
CA GLY A 245 -1.20 -17.47 22.75
C GLY A 245 -0.01 -17.95 21.94
N PHE A 246 1.10 -18.16 22.65
CA PHE A 246 2.35 -18.61 22.07
C PHE A 246 3.18 -19.41 23.08
N THR A 247 4.15 -20.17 22.59
CA THR A 247 5.19 -20.84 23.38
C THR A 247 6.58 -20.38 22.97
N ILE A 248 7.44 -20.13 23.96
CA ILE A 248 8.84 -19.78 23.73
C ILE A 248 9.67 -21.06 23.74
N ASN A 249 10.39 -21.29 22.65
CA ASN A 249 11.27 -22.44 22.47
C ASN A 249 12.60 -22.26 23.22
N THR A 250 13.34 -23.36 23.38
CA THR A 250 14.62 -23.38 24.10
C THR A 250 15.70 -22.53 23.40
N ASP A 251 15.57 -22.31 22.09
CA ASP A 251 16.45 -21.47 21.28
C ASP A 251 16.02 -19.99 21.22
N GLY A 252 14.94 -19.62 21.91
CA GLY A 252 14.41 -18.25 21.94
C GLY A 252 13.45 -17.91 20.79
N THR A 253 13.16 -18.85 19.89
CA THR A 253 12.08 -18.69 18.89
C THR A 253 10.71 -18.78 19.55
N VAL A 254 9.68 -18.30 18.86
CA VAL A 254 8.30 -18.23 19.36
C VAL A 254 7.39 -18.97 18.39
N ASP A 255 6.65 -19.94 18.91
CA ASP A 255 5.60 -20.65 18.16
C ASP A 255 4.24 -20.10 18.62
N TYR A 256 3.44 -19.60 17.68
CA TYR A 256 2.09 -19.13 17.97
C TYR A 256 1.08 -20.26 17.83
N ASN A 257 -0.03 -20.16 18.57
CA ASN A 257 -1.18 -21.01 18.30
C ASN A 257 -1.69 -20.74 16.87
N ASP A 258 -2.06 -21.79 16.13
CA ASP A 258 -2.49 -21.71 14.73
C ASP A 258 -3.94 -21.18 14.56
N ASP A 259 -4.28 -20.15 15.33
CA ASP A 259 -5.57 -19.46 15.31
C ASP A 259 -5.43 -17.94 15.07
N PHE A 260 -4.25 -17.47 14.69
CA PHE A 260 -3.99 -16.08 14.30
C PHE A 260 -4.67 -15.67 12.97
N GLY A 261 -4.84 -14.36 12.80
CA GLY A 261 -5.37 -13.77 11.57
C GLY A 261 -4.49 -14.12 10.36
N ASN A 262 -5.10 -14.57 9.27
CA ASN A 262 -4.43 -14.85 8.00
C ASN A 262 -5.30 -14.31 6.88
N VAL A 263 -4.77 -13.32 6.17
CA VAL A 263 -5.51 -12.51 5.23
C VAL A 263 -4.67 -12.19 4.00
N THR A 264 -5.32 -12.14 2.84
CA THR A 264 -4.77 -11.48 1.66
C THR A 264 -5.66 -10.31 1.28
N VAL A 265 -5.09 -9.13 1.08
CA VAL A 265 -5.80 -7.93 0.62
C VAL A 265 -5.26 -7.46 -0.72
N PHE A 266 -6.17 -7.20 -1.65
CA PHE A 266 -5.92 -6.49 -2.90
C PHE A 266 -6.40 -5.05 -2.72
N MET A 267 -5.51 -4.08 -2.93
CA MET A 267 -5.79 -2.67 -2.68
C MET A 267 -5.43 -1.78 -3.87
N PRO A 268 -6.30 -0.82 -4.22
CA PRO A 268 -6.02 0.16 -5.26
C PRO A 268 -4.88 1.09 -4.83
N SER A 269 -4.19 1.68 -5.80
CA SER A 269 -3.04 2.55 -5.53
C SER A 269 -3.37 3.73 -4.62
N GLY A 270 -4.63 4.21 -4.65
CA GLY A 270 -5.09 5.32 -3.82
C GLY A 270 -5.12 5.05 -2.31
N LEU A 271 -5.18 3.78 -1.89
CA LEU A 271 -5.01 3.32 -0.50
C LEU A 271 -3.61 2.76 -0.23
N ALA A 272 -2.74 2.77 -1.24
CA ALA A 272 -1.34 2.38 -1.16
C ALA A 272 -0.45 3.62 -1.33
N TYR A 273 0.50 3.59 -2.27
CA TYR A 273 1.46 4.68 -2.47
C TYR A 273 1.07 5.69 -3.56
N PHE A 274 -0.03 5.47 -4.27
CA PHE A 274 -0.51 6.31 -5.37
C PHE A 274 0.63 6.75 -6.31
N ASN A 275 0.97 8.04 -6.35
CA ASN A 275 2.02 8.59 -7.22
C ASN A 275 3.42 8.69 -6.56
N ASN A 276 3.56 8.33 -5.29
CA ASN A 276 4.78 8.52 -4.50
C ASN A 276 5.27 7.22 -3.80
N PRO A 277 5.60 6.17 -4.56
CA PRO A 277 6.17 4.95 -4.01
C PRO A 277 7.53 5.18 -3.33
N PRO A 278 7.89 4.39 -2.30
CA PRO A 278 9.19 4.50 -1.64
C PRO A 278 10.33 4.32 -2.63
N ILE A 279 11.34 5.18 -2.55
CA ILE A 279 12.48 5.16 -3.46
C ILE A 279 13.23 3.83 -3.33
N GLY A 280 13.43 3.15 -4.46
CA GLY A 280 14.16 1.89 -4.50
C GLY A 280 13.33 0.65 -4.10
N SER A 281 12.03 0.80 -3.83
CA SER A 281 11.12 -0.33 -3.57
C SER A 281 10.84 -1.18 -4.81
N GLY A 282 11.05 -0.64 -6.02
CA GLY A 282 10.61 -1.28 -7.26
C GLY A 282 9.11 -1.16 -7.52
N ILE A 283 8.34 -0.50 -6.65
CA ILE A 283 6.91 -0.26 -6.84
C ILE A 283 6.72 0.84 -7.89
N GLY A 284 5.93 0.55 -8.91
CA GLY A 284 5.51 1.54 -9.92
C GLY A 284 4.54 2.58 -9.35
N ARG A 285 4.50 3.76 -9.98
CA ARG A 285 3.45 4.75 -9.67
C ARG A 285 2.08 4.22 -10.10
N TYR A 286 1.06 4.55 -9.32
CA TYR A 286 -0.33 4.19 -9.53
C TYR A 286 -0.55 2.68 -9.65
N LYS A 287 0.25 1.91 -8.91
CA LYS A 287 0.12 0.45 -8.86
C LYS A 287 -0.72 0.02 -7.69
N SER A 288 -1.73 -0.79 -8.00
CA SER A 288 -2.46 -1.59 -7.02
C SER A 288 -1.50 -2.61 -6.41
N LEU A 289 -1.66 -2.90 -5.13
CA LEU A 289 -0.80 -3.82 -4.38
C LEU A 289 -1.61 -4.96 -3.80
N VAL A 290 -0.93 -6.07 -3.55
CA VAL A 290 -1.47 -7.23 -2.85
C VAL A 290 -0.58 -7.52 -1.66
N PHE A 291 -1.19 -7.77 -0.51
CA PHE A 291 -0.46 -8.20 0.68
C PHE A 291 -1.08 -9.45 1.25
N ASN A 292 -0.28 -10.49 1.43
CA ASN A 292 -0.59 -11.60 2.32
C ASN A 292 0.01 -11.31 3.70
N ILE A 293 -0.79 -11.36 4.75
CA ILE A 293 -0.42 -10.96 6.10
C ILE A 293 -0.89 -12.03 7.10
N GLN A 294 -0.01 -12.44 8.01
CA GLN A 294 -0.40 -13.14 9.23
C GLN A 294 -0.24 -12.21 10.43
N LEU A 295 -1.30 -12.03 11.21
CA LEU A 295 -1.34 -11.18 12.39
C LEU A 295 -1.26 -12.03 13.66
N TYR A 296 -0.10 -12.05 14.32
CA TYR A 296 0.14 -12.90 15.48
C TYR A 296 -0.19 -12.23 16.81
N ALA A 297 0.05 -10.93 16.95
CA ALA A 297 -0.20 -10.20 18.20
C ALA A 297 -0.45 -8.71 17.93
N VAL A 298 -1.08 -8.06 18.91
CA VAL A 298 -1.37 -6.62 18.91
C VAL A 298 -0.79 -6.04 20.19
N ASN A 299 -0.21 -4.85 20.09
CA ASN A 299 0.24 -4.03 21.20
C ASN A 299 -0.31 -2.62 20.98
N GLU A 300 -1.13 -2.15 21.91
CA GLU A 300 -1.64 -0.79 21.86
C GLU A 300 -0.49 0.20 21.99
N ALA A 301 -0.53 1.23 21.15
CA ALA A 301 0.50 2.24 21.08
C ALA A 301 0.05 3.52 21.82
N ASP A 302 1.02 4.11 22.48
CA ASP A 302 1.02 5.37 23.23
C ASP A 302 2.45 5.87 23.01
N HIS A 303 2.66 6.56 21.89
CA HIS A 303 3.98 6.70 21.26
C HIS A 303 4.88 7.71 21.98
N ASP A 304 4.29 8.77 22.49
CA ASP A 304 4.89 9.81 23.33
C ASP A 304 4.84 9.44 24.84
N ALA A 305 4.01 8.44 25.18
CA ALA A 305 3.81 7.79 26.46
C ALA A 305 2.96 8.58 27.46
N ASP A 306 2.23 9.62 27.08
CA ASP A 306 1.44 10.45 27.99
C ASP A 306 0.24 9.75 28.65
N GLY A 307 -0.15 8.57 28.13
CA GLY A 307 -1.24 7.77 28.66
C GLY A 307 -2.54 7.85 27.86
N ILE A 308 -2.58 8.64 26.78
CA ILE A 308 -3.61 8.54 25.76
C ILE A 308 -3.12 7.56 24.69
N PRO A 309 -3.84 6.46 24.41
CA PRO A 309 -3.53 5.62 23.27
C PRO A 309 -3.60 6.42 21.96
N SER A 310 -2.61 6.25 21.09
CA SER A 310 -2.45 7.07 19.88
C SER A 310 -3.64 7.05 18.93
N TYR A 311 -4.48 6.01 18.96
CA TYR A 311 -5.69 6.01 18.12
C TYR A 311 -6.83 6.90 18.67
N LEU A 312 -6.74 7.35 19.92
CA LEU A 312 -7.70 8.28 20.54
C LEU A 312 -7.30 9.75 20.35
N GLU A 313 -6.13 9.99 19.79
CA GLU A 313 -5.58 11.33 19.48
C GLU A 313 -5.87 11.74 18.03
N ASP A 314 -6.68 10.94 17.33
CA ASP A 314 -7.33 11.32 16.07
C ASP A 314 -8.51 12.24 16.38
N LEU A 315 -8.29 13.55 16.22
CA LEU A 315 -9.21 14.62 16.59
C LEU A 315 -10.37 14.74 15.61
N ASP A 316 -10.11 14.52 14.32
CA ASP A 316 -11.08 14.71 13.25
C ASP A 316 -11.84 13.42 12.86
N ASN A 317 -11.40 12.27 13.39
CA ASN A 317 -11.92 10.92 13.21
C ASN A 317 -11.79 10.39 11.77
N ASP A 318 -10.80 10.84 11.01
CA ASP A 318 -10.49 10.35 9.66
C ASP A 318 -9.54 9.13 9.66
N ARG A 319 -9.02 8.76 10.84
CA ARG A 319 -8.12 7.64 11.11
C ARG A 319 -6.71 7.85 10.56
N LEU A 320 -6.23 9.10 10.54
CA LEU A 320 -4.88 9.55 10.23
C LEU A 320 -4.21 10.36 11.35
N VAL A 321 -3.93 9.71 12.48
CA VAL A 321 -3.21 10.33 13.59
C VAL A 321 -1.88 11.05 13.24
N ALA A 322 -1.26 10.72 12.10
CA ALA A 322 0.03 11.27 11.69
C ALA A 322 -0.07 12.54 10.82
N ASP A 323 -1.26 13.11 10.63
CA ASP A 323 -1.45 14.29 9.79
C ASP A 323 -1.49 15.60 10.59
N SER A 324 -1.67 16.73 9.89
CA SER A 324 -1.61 18.06 10.52
C SER A 324 -2.92 18.51 11.16
N ASP A 325 -4.02 17.83 10.88
CA ASP A 325 -5.34 18.17 11.43
C ASP A 325 -5.48 17.62 12.88
N ASP A 326 -4.59 16.70 13.26
CA ASP A 326 -4.42 16.12 14.60
C ASP A 326 -3.28 16.78 15.41
N ASN A 327 -3.03 18.09 15.22
CA ASN A 327 -2.13 18.88 16.07
C ASN A 327 -2.94 19.98 16.78
N SER A 328 -2.89 19.99 18.11
CA SER A 328 -3.64 20.92 18.96
C SER A 328 -2.84 22.18 19.36
N ASP A 329 -1.51 22.14 19.29
CA ASP A 329 -0.64 23.20 19.80
C ASP A 329 -0.57 24.45 18.89
N SER A 330 -1.00 24.29 17.63
CA SER A 330 -1.06 25.32 16.59
C SER A 330 0.27 26.06 16.38
N ASP A 331 1.39 25.46 16.78
CA ASP A 331 2.66 26.11 16.71
C ASP A 331 3.12 26.32 15.26
N THR A 332 3.97 27.32 15.08
CA THR A 332 4.42 27.73 13.75
C THR A 332 5.71 27.02 13.32
N GLY A 333 6.15 26.00 14.07
CA GLY A 333 7.54 25.54 14.08
C GLY A 333 7.72 24.03 13.93
N GLU A 334 6.95 23.23 14.64
CA GLU A 334 7.05 21.76 14.66
C GLU A 334 5.63 21.19 14.59
N LEU A 335 5.18 20.81 13.39
CA LEU A 335 3.92 20.09 13.14
C LEU A 335 4.04 18.66 13.71
N ILE A 336 4.10 18.54 15.02
CA ILE A 336 4.08 17.27 15.73
C ILE A 336 2.60 17.01 16.02
N PRO A 337 1.99 15.95 15.46
CA PRO A 337 0.64 15.58 15.81
C PRO A 337 0.61 15.06 17.26
N ASP A 338 -0.53 15.21 17.93
CA ASP A 338 -0.69 15.04 19.38
C ASP A 338 -0.09 13.69 19.84
N TYR A 339 -0.30 12.60 19.10
CA TYR A 339 0.26 11.28 19.44
C TYR A 339 1.78 11.14 19.51
N LEU A 340 2.54 12.15 19.08
CA LEU A 340 3.99 12.24 19.18
C LEU A 340 4.46 13.42 20.02
N ASP A 341 3.54 14.26 20.49
CA ASP A 341 3.77 15.34 21.43
C ASP A 341 3.37 14.87 22.84
N ASN A 342 3.93 15.46 23.90
CA ASN A 342 3.58 15.08 25.27
C ASN A 342 3.01 16.23 26.11
N ASP A 343 2.79 17.36 25.45
CA ASP A 343 2.26 18.64 25.91
C ASP A 343 1.45 19.19 24.72
N ASP A 344 0.32 18.54 24.40
CA ASP A 344 -0.40 18.66 23.11
C ASP A 344 -0.91 20.07 22.82
N ASP A 345 -1.08 20.91 23.85
CA ASP A 345 -1.49 22.30 23.73
C ASP A 345 -0.34 23.31 23.97
N ASN A 346 0.84 22.79 24.29
CA ASN A 346 2.10 23.51 24.50
C ASN A 346 1.93 24.66 25.50
N ASP A 347 1.30 24.32 26.62
CA ASP A 347 1.05 25.20 27.74
C ASP A 347 2.11 25.08 28.84
N GLY A 348 2.88 23.98 28.82
CA GLY A 348 3.95 23.66 29.76
C GLY A 348 3.54 22.68 30.87
N THR A 349 2.32 22.14 30.82
CA THR A 349 1.82 21.03 31.61
C THR A 349 1.78 19.81 30.71
N LEU A 350 2.28 18.65 31.16
CA LEU A 350 2.26 17.48 30.29
C LEU A 350 0.83 16.93 30.21
N THR A 351 0.42 16.41 29.04
CA THR A 351 -0.90 15.78 28.84
C THR A 351 -1.21 14.74 29.91
N ARG A 352 -0.22 13.91 30.26
CA ARG A 352 -0.32 12.89 31.32
C ARG A 352 -0.71 13.45 32.70
N ASP A 353 -0.34 14.70 32.95
CA ASP A 353 -0.56 15.41 34.20
C ASP A 353 -1.94 16.06 34.24
N GLU A 354 -2.66 16.10 33.13
CA GLU A 354 -3.96 16.76 32.97
C GLU A 354 -5.12 15.79 32.79
N ILE A 355 -4.82 14.51 32.63
CA ILE A 355 -5.79 13.42 32.53
C ILE A 355 -5.70 12.47 33.73
N THR A 356 -6.64 11.54 33.83
CA THR A 356 -6.51 10.39 34.72
C THR A 356 -6.86 9.12 33.98
N VAL A 357 -5.91 8.19 33.94
CA VAL A 357 -6.04 6.90 33.24
C VAL A 357 -6.12 5.76 34.25
N ASN A 358 -7.07 4.85 34.06
CA ASN A 358 -7.19 3.65 34.89
C ASN A 358 -7.79 2.48 34.10
N ASP A 359 -6.95 1.49 33.76
CA ASP A 359 -7.35 0.17 33.26
C ASP A 359 -8.28 -0.51 34.28
N ALA A 360 -9.59 -0.34 34.08
CA ALA A 360 -10.61 -0.72 35.03
C ALA A 360 -10.93 -2.22 34.93
N ASN A 361 -10.65 -2.81 33.77
CA ASN A 361 -10.98 -4.18 33.45
C ASN A 361 -9.77 -5.15 33.56
N ASN A 362 -8.56 -4.59 33.69
CA ASN A 362 -7.28 -5.29 33.83
C ASN A 362 -6.91 -6.17 32.62
N ASP A 363 -7.30 -5.79 31.41
CA ASP A 363 -6.91 -6.46 30.16
C ASP A 363 -5.59 -5.92 29.58
N GLY A 364 -5.06 -4.83 30.13
CA GLY A 364 -3.81 -4.21 29.72
C GLY A 364 -3.93 -3.28 28.51
N PHE A 365 -5.15 -2.93 28.10
CA PHE A 365 -5.46 -1.93 27.09
C PHE A 365 -6.24 -0.78 27.73
N ILE A 366 -6.03 0.43 27.24
CA ILE A 366 -6.76 1.62 27.67
C ILE A 366 -7.80 1.96 26.60
N SER A 367 -9.05 2.03 27.04
CA SER A 367 -10.16 2.48 26.23
C SER A 367 -10.63 3.88 26.64
N LEU A 368 -11.39 4.54 25.77
CA LEU A 368 -11.86 5.92 26.01
C LEU A 368 -12.61 6.07 27.35
N ASP A 369 -13.39 5.06 27.78
CA ASP A 369 -14.12 5.11 29.06
C ASP A 369 -13.24 4.88 30.31
N GLU A 370 -11.96 4.58 30.11
CA GLU A 370 -10.94 4.41 31.16
C GLU A 370 -10.06 5.66 31.32
N ILE A 371 -10.31 6.71 30.53
CA ILE A 371 -9.66 8.02 30.62
C ILE A 371 -10.67 9.06 31.13
N THR A 372 -10.25 9.85 32.11
CA THR A 372 -10.97 11.05 32.55
C THR A 372 -10.30 12.28 31.97
N PHE A 373 -10.99 12.93 31.03
CA PHE A 373 -10.62 14.24 30.50
C PHE A 373 -11.31 15.34 31.30
N TYR A 374 -10.53 16.32 31.75
CA TYR A 374 -11.00 17.46 32.52
C TYR A 374 -11.28 18.66 31.60
N ASP A 375 -12.01 19.64 32.13
CA ASP A 375 -12.44 20.88 31.48
C ASP A 375 -12.83 21.81 32.65
N ASP A 376 -11.83 22.39 33.33
CA ASP A 376 -12.08 23.09 34.60
C ASP A 376 -12.72 24.46 34.41
N ASP A 377 -12.44 25.11 33.27
CA ASP A 377 -12.95 26.43 32.92
C ASP A 377 -14.37 26.36 32.30
N GLY A 378 -14.75 25.20 31.74
CA GLY A 378 -16.08 24.89 31.24
C GLY A 378 -16.38 25.45 29.84
N ASP A 379 -15.36 25.76 29.05
CA ASP A 379 -15.50 26.31 27.70
C ASP A 379 -15.77 25.24 26.62
N GLY A 380 -15.52 23.96 26.97
CA GLY A 380 -15.78 22.79 26.13
C GLY A 380 -14.54 22.17 25.50
N ILE A 381 -13.36 22.79 25.62
CA ILE A 381 -12.06 22.20 25.28
C ILE A 381 -11.58 21.38 26.50
N LYS A 382 -10.78 20.35 26.27
CA LYS A 382 -10.24 19.52 27.36
C LYS A 382 -8.90 20.07 27.77
N ASN A 383 -8.58 20.01 29.06
CA ASN A 383 -7.34 20.56 29.63
C ASN A 383 -6.09 20.25 28.79
N HIS A 384 -5.82 18.98 28.48
CA HIS A 384 -4.67 18.58 27.63
C HIS A 384 -4.63 19.21 26.23
N LEU A 385 -5.73 19.79 25.75
CA LEU A 385 -5.86 20.48 24.47
C LEU A 385 -6.18 21.99 24.67
N ASP A 386 -6.14 22.51 25.91
CA ASP A 386 -6.59 23.85 26.29
C ASP A 386 -5.51 24.67 27.00
N ARG A 387 -4.79 25.45 26.20
CA ARG A 387 -3.60 26.20 26.58
C ARG A 387 -3.74 27.16 27.79
N ASP A 388 -4.97 27.52 28.14
CA ASP A 388 -5.24 28.41 29.26
C ASP A 388 -5.59 27.71 30.59
N ASP A 389 -5.65 26.37 30.60
CA ASP A 389 -5.86 25.52 31.77
C ASP A 389 -4.69 24.59 32.09
N ARG A 390 -3.85 25.02 33.04
CA ARG A 390 -2.55 24.39 33.37
C ARG A 390 -2.57 23.56 34.66
N ASP A 391 -3.76 23.31 35.21
CA ASP A 391 -3.87 22.77 36.56
C ASP A 391 -3.71 21.24 36.54
N PRO A 392 -2.62 20.67 37.09
CA PRO A 392 -2.41 19.22 37.07
C PRO A 392 -3.45 18.48 37.90
N LYS A 393 -3.85 17.30 37.41
CA LYS A 393 -4.87 16.41 37.95
C LYS A 393 -4.30 15.17 38.63
N ASN A 394 -3.01 14.87 38.40
CA ASN A 394 -2.27 13.85 39.13
C ASN A 394 -1.35 14.49 40.21
N GLU A 395 -0.96 13.71 41.25
CA GLU A 395 -0.14 14.18 42.40
C GLU A 395 1.35 13.88 42.25
#